data_AF-A0A0N9HY10-F1
#
_entry.id   AF-A0A0N9HY10-F1
#
_cell.length_a   1.000
_cell.length_b   1.000
_cell.length_c   1.000
_cell.angle_alpha   90.00
_cell.angle_beta   90.00
_cell.angle_gamma   90.00
#
_symmetry.space_group_name_H-M   'P 1'
#
loop_
_entity.id
_entity.type
_entity.pdbx_description
1 polymer ?
#
loop_
_entity_poly.entity_id
_entity_poly.type
_entity_poly.pdbx_seq_one_letter_code
_entity_poly.pdbx_strand_id
1 'polypeptide(L)'
;MRTKLIGKPDIVFPGPHVAVFVDGDFWHGNAWRVRGLPSFDAQFERMNNPEFWKAKLETNMARDATVNSKLAEDGWSVYRVFESRLTEDLDAVVDEIEQLVRGRRAAQVSTVASIDTSRNFETEKPCRGQ
;
A
#
# COMPACT_ATOMS: atom_id res chain seq x y z
N MET A 1 -14.53 -12.85 0.46
CA MET A 1 -14.18 -12.30 1.79
C MET A 1 -13.92 -10.80 1.63
N ARG A 2 -14.62 -9.92 2.37
CA ARG A 2 -14.28 -8.49 2.42
C ARG A 2 -13.20 -8.30 3.47
N THR A 3 -11.94 -8.16 3.07
CA THR A 3 -10.85 -7.79 3.97
C THR A 3 -11.07 -6.34 4.39
N LYS A 4 -11.49 -6.11 5.64
CA LYS A 4 -11.81 -4.78 6.16
C LYS A 4 -10.50 -4.06 6.54
N LEU A 5 -9.73 -3.64 5.52
CA LEU A 5 -8.51 -2.86 5.72
C LEU A 5 -8.84 -1.38 5.93
N ILE A 6 -8.01 -0.72 6.75
CA ILE A 6 -8.08 0.73 6.93
C ILE A 6 -7.80 1.44 5.60
N GLY A 7 -8.45 2.58 5.37
CA GLY A 7 -8.31 3.33 4.12
C GLY A 7 -9.15 2.80 2.96
N LYS A 8 -9.65 1.56 3.03
CA LYS A 8 -10.40 0.89 1.94
C LYS A 8 -9.60 0.90 0.61
N PRO A 9 -8.47 0.18 0.54
CA PRO A 9 -7.72 0.02 -0.70
C PRO A 9 -8.60 -0.49 -1.84
N ASP A 10 -8.34 -0.02 -3.06
CA ASP A 10 -9.09 -0.36 -4.26
C ASP A 10 -8.81 -1.81 -4.70
N ILE A 11 -7.54 -2.23 -4.61
CA ILE A 11 -7.11 -3.58 -4.94
C ILE A 11 -6.30 -4.14 -3.77
N VAL A 12 -6.60 -5.38 -3.40
CA VAL A 12 -5.95 -6.07 -2.28
C VAL A 12 -5.48 -7.43 -2.73
N PHE A 13 -4.24 -7.76 -2.39
CA PHE A 13 -3.67 -9.10 -2.52
C PHE A 13 -3.42 -9.67 -1.12
N PRO A 14 -4.36 -10.44 -0.55
CA PRO A 14 -4.28 -10.87 0.84
C PRO A 14 -3.11 -11.81 1.14
N GLY A 15 -2.73 -12.69 0.21
CA GLY A 15 -1.58 -13.59 0.39
C GLY A 15 -0.26 -12.84 0.67
N PRO A 16 0.24 -12.02 -0.28
CA PRO A 16 1.47 -11.26 -0.09
C PRO A 16 1.37 -10.05 0.87
N HIS A 17 0.18 -9.80 1.43
CA HIS A 17 -0.16 -8.56 2.14
C HIS A 17 0.21 -7.31 1.32
N VAL A 18 -0.36 -7.16 0.12
CA VAL A 18 -0.20 -5.94 -0.70
C VAL A 18 -1.53 -5.22 -0.81
N ALA A 19 -1.54 -3.92 -0.54
CA ALA A 19 -2.69 -3.03 -0.66
C ALA A 19 -2.37 -1.92 -1.68
N VAL A 20 -3.23 -1.76 -2.68
CA VAL A 20 -3.07 -0.77 -3.75
C VAL A 20 -4.15 0.30 -3.62
N PHE A 21 -3.74 1.56 -3.70
CA PHE A 21 -4.64 2.72 -3.72
C PHE A 21 -4.46 3.49 -5.02
N VAL A 22 -5.58 3.87 -5.63
CA VAL A 22 -5.63 4.75 -6.79
C VAL A 22 -6.15 6.11 -6.34
N ASP A 23 -5.25 7.08 -6.27
CA ASP A 23 -5.53 8.41 -5.76
C ASP A 23 -5.87 9.38 -6.88
N GLY A 24 -6.96 10.13 -6.72
CA GLY A 24 -7.27 11.25 -7.61
C GLY A 24 -6.27 12.39 -7.40
N ASP A 25 -5.73 12.97 -8.48
CA ASP A 25 -4.65 13.96 -8.41
C ASP A 25 -5.04 15.19 -7.59
N PHE A 26 -6.30 15.64 -7.73
CA PHE A 26 -6.79 16.80 -7.00
C PHE A 26 -6.95 16.52 -5.51
N TRP A 27 -7.63 15.43 -5.14
CA TRP A 27 -8.03 15.17 -3.75
C TRP A 27 -6.87 14.82 -2.82
N HIS A 28 -5.77 14.35 -3.40
CA HIS A 28 -4.58 13.85 -2.69
C HIS A 28 -3.33 14.69 -2.97
N GLY A 29 -3.49 15.89 -3.55
CA GLY A 29 -2.43 16.92 -3.58
C GLY A 29 -1.38 16.77 -4.68
N ASN A 30 -1.69 16.10 -5.79
CA ASN A 30 -0.81 16.00 -6.97
C ASN A 30 -1.21 16.93 -8.12
N ALA A 31 -2.41 17.50 -8.10
CA ALA A 31 -2.93 18.32 -9.20
C ALA A 31 -2.03 19.51 -9.57
N TRP A 32 -1.36 20.15 -8.61
CA TRP A 32 -0.41 21.22 -8.91
C TRP A 32 0.77 20.75 -9.76
N ARG A 33 1.26 19.51 -9.57
CA ARG A 33 2.34 18.93 -10.39
C ARG A 33 1.85 18.64 -11.79
N VAL A 34 0.68 18.00 -11.91
CA VAL A 34 0.06 17.69 -13.21
C VAL A 34 -0.20 18.96 -14.02
N ARG A 35 -0.59 20.05 -13.35
CA ARG A 35 -0.86 21.35 -13.98
C ARG A 35 0.40 22.19 -14.22
N GLY A 36 1.58 21.74 -13.80
CA GLY A 36 2.84 22.48 -13.92
C GLY A 36 2.89 23.77 -13.09
N LEU A 37 2.23 23.80 -11.94
CA LEU A 37 2.22 24.94 -11.02
C LEU A 37 3.49 24.93 -10.15
N PRO A 38 3.94 26.12 -9.68
CA PRO A 38 5.19 26.22 -8.93
C PRO A 38 5.10 25.62 -7.52
N SER A 39 3.90 25.52 -6.94
CA SER A 39 3.70 25.00 -5.60
C SER A 39 2.30 24.42 -5.40
N PHE A 40 2.13 23.64 -4.34
CA PHE A 40 0.82 23.17 -3.89
C PHE A 40 -0.15 24.33 -3.62
N ASP A 41 0.32 25.40 -2.96
CA ASP A 41 -0.51 26.56 -2.64
C ASP A 41 -0.99 27.32 -3.88
N ALA A 42 -0.16 27.40 -4.92
CA ALA A 42 -0.48 28.09 -6.17
C ALA A 42 -1.73 27.51 -6.87
N GLN A 43 -2.10 26.25 -6.59
CA GLN A 43 -3.29 25.64 -7.19
C GLN A 43 -4.60 26.23 -6.66
N PHE A 44 -4.58 26.87 -5.47
CA PHE A 44 -5.77 27.42 -4.83
C PHE A 44 -5.99 28.90 -5.11
N GLU A 45 -5.00 29.64 -5.60
CA GLU A 45 -5.07 31.10 -5.83
C GLU A 45 -6.25 31.52 -6.71
N ARG A 46 -6.70 30.64 -7.61
CA ARG A 46 -7.82 30.88 -8.53
C ARG A 46 -9.12 30.17 -8.14
N MET A 47 -9.17 29.57 -6.96
CA MET A 47 -10.34 28.83 -6.46
C MET A 47 -11.17 29.67 -5.50
N ASN A 48 -12.47 29.43 -5.50
CA ASN A 48 -13.34 29.97 -4.46
C ASN A 48 -13.02 29.28 -3.12
N ASN A 49 -12.79 30.08 -2.08
CA ASN A 49 -12.48 29.63 -0.72
C ASN A 49 -11.17 28.82 -0.59
N PRO A 50 -10.01 29.43 -0.91
CA PRO A 50 -8.72 28.74 -0.97
C PRO A 50 -8.33 28.09 0.36
N GLU A 51 -8.55 28.78 1.49
CA GLU A 51 -8.23 28.28 2.83
C GLU A 51 -8.97 26.98 3.16
N PHE A 52 -10.25 26.90 2.81
CA PHE A 52 -11.04 25.69 3.00
C PHE A 52 -10.48 24.52 2.19
N TRP A 53 -10.16 24.75 0.91
CA TRP A 53 -9.63 23.71 0.04
C TRP A 53 -8.25 23.24 0.47
N LYS A 54 -7.37 24.18 0.85
CA LYS A 54 -6.05 23.88 1.40
C LYS A 54 -6.16 22.99 2.64
N ALA A 55 -6.91 23.42 3.66
CA ALA A 55 -7.09 22.65 4.88
C ALA A 55 -7.72 21.27 4.63
N LYS A 56 -8.66 21.17 3.68
CA LYS A 56 -9.29 19.90 3.31
C LYS A 56 -8.30 18.92 2.68
N LEU A 57 -7.49 19.38 1.72
CA LEU A 57 -6.51 18.53 1.07
C LEU A 57 -5.37 18.14 2.01
N GLU A 58 -4.91 19.06 2.87
CA GLU A 58 -3.94 18.75 3.93
C GLU A 58 -4.45 17.66 4.88
N THR A 59 -5.73 17.75 5.27
CA THR A 59 -6.37 16.72 6.11
C THR A 59 -6.44 15.36 5.40
N ASN A 60 -6.74 15.35 4.10
CA ASN A 60 -6.74 14.11 3.31
C ASN A 60 -5.33 13.49 3.26
N MET A 61 -4.31 14.29 2.94
CA MET A 61 -2.91 13.83 2.90
C MET A 61 -2.44 13.30 4.26
N ALA A 62 -2.81 13.97 5.36
CA ALA A 62 -2.50 13.50 6.72
C ALA A 62 -3.20 12.18 7.05
N ARG A 63 -4.44 12.00 6.60
CA ARG A 63 -5.17 10.74 6.72
C ARG A 63 -4.50 9.63 5.90
N ASP A 64 -4.04 9.91 4.68
CA ASP A 64 -3.33 8.93 3.86
C ASP A 64 -2.02 8.48 4.50
N ALA A 65 -1.25 9.42 5.06
CA ALA A 65 -0.05 9.09 5.83
C ALA A 65 -0.37 8.17 7.01
N THR A 66 -1.45 8.47 7.76
CA THR A 66 -1.89 7.63 8.88
C THR A 66 -2.31 6.23 8.43
N VAL A 67 -3.01 6.12 7.30
CA VAL A 67 -3.40 4.82 6.71
C VAL A 67 -2.17 4.03 6.31
N ASN A 68 -1.21 4.66 5.65
CA ASN A 68 0.01 4.01 5.19
C ASN A 68 0.83 3.48 6.38
N SER A 69 1.02 4.28 7.43
CA SER A 69 1.74 3.84 8.63
C SER A 69 1.07 2.64 9.29
N LYS A 70 -0.25 2.67 9.49
CA LYS A 70 -0.98 1.56 10.12
C LYS A 70 -0.90 0.28 9.29
N LEU A 71 -1.06 0.39 7.96
CA LEU A 71 -0.92 -0.78 7.09
C LEU A 71 0.50 -1.34 7.13
N ALA A 72 1.52 -0.48 7.14
CA ALA A 72 2.91 -0.91 7.26
C ALA A 72 3.19 -1.60 8.60
N GLU A 73 2.67 -1.06 9.71
CA GLU A 73 2.74 -1.68 11.05
C GLU A 73 2.06 -3.05 11.07
N ASP A 74 0.94 -3.21 10.37
CA ASP A 74 0.23 -4.47 10.19
C ASP A 74 0.93 -5.43 9.19
N GLY A 75 2.11 -5.06 8.69
CA GLY A 75 2.93 -5.88 7.78
C GLY A 75 2.50 -5.87 6.32
N TRP A 76 1.65 -4.92 5.92
CA TRP A 76 1.22 -4.71 4.54
C TRP A 76 2.20 -3.82 3.78
N SER A 77 2.45 -4.18 2.53
CA SER A 77 3.09 -3.29 1.56
C SER A 77 2.02 -2.45 0.88
N VAL A 78 2.16 -1.13 0.99
CA VAL A 78 1.22 -0.16 0.41
C VAL A 78 1.81 0.39 -0.88
N TYR A 79 1.07 0.26 -1.99
CA TYR A 79 1.39 0.89 -3.26
C TYR A 79 0.33 1.96 -3.56
N ARG A 80 0.75 3.21 -3.72
CA ARG A 80 -0.15 4.32 -4.08
C ARG A 80 0.24 4.88 -5.44
N VAL A 81 -0.75 5.07 -6.30
CA VAL A 81 -0.56 5.64 -7.64
C VAL A 81 -1.62 6.69 -7.91
N PHE A 82 -1.22 7.79 -8.55
CA PHE A 82 -2.14 8.84 -8.98
C PHE A 82 -2.78 8.49 -10.32
N GLU A 83 -4.02 8.96 -10.53
CA GLU A 83 -4.76 8.75 -11.79
C GLU A 83 -4.01 9.29 -13.03
N SER A 84 -3.28 10.40 -12.92
CA SER A 84 -2.44 10.94 -14.00
C SER A 84 -1.39 9.94 -14.45
N ARG A 85 -0.72 9.25 -13.52
CA ARG A 85 0.29 8.23 -13.83
C ARG A 85 -0.33 7.01 -14.52
N LEU A 86 -1.52 6.60 -14.08
CA LEU A 86 -2.27 5.51 -14.75
C LEU A 86 -2.67 5.88 -16.18
N THR A 87 -2.95 7.16 -16.42
CA THR A 87 -3.31 7.67 -17.75
C THR A 87 -2.08 7.78 -18.66
N GLU A 88 -0.92 8.07 -18.08
CA GLU A 88 0.35 8.18 -18.80
C GLU A 88 0.91 6.82 -19.22
N ASP A 89 1.01 5.86 -18.29
CA ASP A 89 1.57 4.54 -18.55
C ASP A 89 0.96 3.48 -17.62
N LEU A 90 -0.14 2.89 -18.07
CA LEU A 90 -0.83 1.84 -17.32
C LEU A 90 0.00 0.56 -17.23
N ASP A 91 0.67 0.17 -18.32
CA ASP A 91 1.41 -1.09 -18.40
C ASP A 91 2.59 -1.08 -17.41
N ALA A 92 3.32 0.03 -17.32
CA ALA A 92 4.39 0.16 -16.33
C ALA A 92 3.88 0.08 -14.89
N VAL A 93 2.72 0.68 -14.58
CA VAL A 93 2.13 0.59 -13.23
C VAL A 93 1.72 -0.83 -12.90
N VAL A 94 1.14 -1.56 -13.86
CA VAL A 94 0.78 -2.97 -13.68
C VAL A 94 2.03 -3.82 -13.43
N ASP A 95 3.10 -3.61 -14.21
CA ASP A 95 4.37 -4.31 -14.04
C ASP A 95 4.98 -4.06 -12.66
N GLU A 96 4.94 -2.82 -12.16
CA GLU A 96 5.40 -2.47 -10.81
C GLU A 96 4.60 -3.20 -9.71
N ILE A 97 3.27 -3.23 -9.84
CA ILE A 97 2.40 -3.93 -8.89
C ILE A 97 2.66 -5.43 -8.93
N GLU A 98 2.82 -6.01 -10.13
CA GLU A 98 3.14 -7.43 -10.30
C GLU A 98 4.47 -7.78 -9.64
N GLN A 99 5.51 -6.99 -9.90
CA GLN A 99 6.83 -7.19 -9.29
C GLN A 99 6.77 -7.11 -7.76
N LEU A 100 6.04 -6.12 -7.22
CA LEU A 100 5.84 -5.99 -5.77
C LEU A 100 5.14 -7.23 -5.18
N VAL A 101 4.06 -7.69 -5.82
CA VAL A 101 3.30 -8.88 -5.40
C VAL A 101 4.18 -10.13 -5.43
N ARG A 102 4.94 -10.34 -6.50
CA ARG A 102 5.84 -11.49 -6.65
C ARG A 102 6.96 -11.46 -5.61
N GLY A 103 7.59 -10.31 -5.41
CA GLY A 103 8.65 -10.13 -4.42
C GLY A 103 8.18 -10.43 -3.00
N ARG A 104 6.97 -9.96 -2.65
CA ARG A 104 6.36 -10.23 -1.35
C ARG A 104 6.01 -11.70 -1.12
N ARG A 105 5.47 -12.38 -2.14
CA ARG A 105 5.22 -13.83 -2.06
C ARG A 105 6.51 -14.61 -1.83
N ALA A 106 7.58 -14.28 -2.57
CA ALA A 106 8.87 -14.95 -2.44
C ALA A 106 9.48 -14.78 -1.03
N ALA A 107 9.44 -13.57 -0.47
CA ALA A 107 9.95 -13.28 0.87
C ALA A 107 9.18 -14.00 1.99
N GLN A 108 7.87 -14.21 1.82
CA GLN A 108 7.08 -15.00 2.77
C GLN A 108 7.47 -16.48 2.73
N VAL A 109 7.68 -17.07 1.54
CA VAL A 109 8.08 -18.47 1.38
C VAL A 109 9.44 -18.75 2.04
N SER A 110 10.43 -17.85 1.88
CA SER A 110 11.75 -18.01 2.50
C SER A 110 11.69 -17.95 4.04
N THR A 111 10.80 -17.12 4.58
CA THR A 111 10.59 -17.01 6.03
C THR A 111 10.01 -18.31 6.60
N VAL A 112 9.04 -18.92 5.92
CA VAL A 112 8.41 -20.18 6.37
C VAL A 112 9.38 -21.36 6.27
N ALA A 113 10.19 -21.45 5.23
CA ALA A 113 11.20 -22.51 5.08
C ALA A 113 12.24 -22.53 6.22
N SER A 114 12.56 -21.36 6.77
CA SER A 114 13.50 -21.23 7.89
C SER A 114 12.90 -21.70 9.22
N ILE A 115 11.57 -21.63 9.38
CA ILE A 115 10.87 -22.04 10.60
C ILE A 115 10.70 -23.57 10.64
N ASP A 116 10.49 -24.21 9.50
CA ASP A 116 10.26 -25.67 9.42
C ASP A 116 11.51 -26.50 9.75
N THR A 117 12.71 -25.94 9.57
CA THR A 117 13.98 -26.59 9.94
C THR A 117 14.14 -26.72 11.48
N SER A 118 13.39 -25.97 12.28
CA SER A 118 13.48 -25.97 13.75
C SER A 118 12.50 -26.94 14.43
N ARG A 119 11.69 -27.68 13.68
CA ARG A 119 10.58 -28.50 14.23
C ARG A 119 10.80 -30.02 14.11
N ASN A 120 12.05 -30.47 14.15
CA ASN A 120 12.40 -31.89 14.29
C ASN A 120 13.25 -32.09 15.54
N PHE A 121 12.66 -32.56 16.65
CA PHE A 121 13.25 -33.46 17.65
C PHE A 121 12.25 -33.65 18.81
N GLU A 122 11.44 -34.71 18.78
CA GLU A 122 11.06 -35.55 19.95
C GLU A 122 9.95 -36.55 19.57
N THR A 123 10.34 -37.61 18.86
CA THR A 123 9.62 -38.90 18.80
C THR A 123 10.74 -39.94 18.61
N GLU A 124 10.96 -40.99 19.39
CA GLU A 124 10.09 -41.81 20.24
C GLU A 124 10.94 -42.48 21.35
N LYS A 125 10.40 -42.59 22.57
CA LYS A 125 10.92 -43.53 23.58
C LYS A 125 10.56 -44.96 23.14
N PRO A 126 11.50 -45.91 23.08
CA PRO A 126 11.13 -47.30 22.90
C PRO A 126 10.54 -47.86 24.20
N CYS A 127 9.23 -48.14 24.19
CA CYS A 127 8.61 -49.03 25.17
C CYS A 127 9.22 -50.43 25.04
N ARG A 128 10.06 -50.83 25.99
CA ARG A 128 10.39 -52.26 26.18
C ARG A 128 9.27 -52.90 26.96
N GLY A 129 8.56 -53.83 26.31
CA GLY A 129 7.69 -54.80 26.95
C GLY A 129 8.38 -56.16 27.01
N GLN A 130 8.33 -56.75 28.21
CA GLN A 130 8.62 -58.14 28.61
C GLN A 130 10.08 -58.64 28.49
#